data_AF-A0A434SPP3-F1
#
_entry.id   AF-A0A434SPP3-F1
#
_cell.length_a   1.000
_cell.length_b   1.000
_cell.length_c   1.000
_cell.angle_alpha   90.00
_cell.angle_beta   90.00
_cell.angle_gamma   90.00
#
_symmetry.space_group_name_H-M   'P 1'
#
loop_
_entity.id
_entity.type
_entity.pdbx_description
1 polymer ?
#
loop_
_entity_poly.entity_id
_entity_poly.type
_entity_poly.pdbx_seq_one_letter_code
_entity_poly.pdbx_strand_id
1 'polypeptide(L)'
;MSIGIDDSNIPGPVSEEKTVAFEVPNINSLPDDRLAEIAHMRDGRWSIQTKDLLARFGTTKLDLNSGWASTWTGWSCPCCRREKPQLARLSSGGVLLCRLEFHHDHVADRAKRIYRERNPRSEDRDVNIQISRTKDALMPLVERFEPTLICIDCNFAEGRAKLELTTEIEGDFTFAPSEIATFITVGANRVHEIDAEKARLAWLAAKDDFADRIDFATRMAHRIASGRHRREVAPGQRLLGPAQDCDIIYRLFSSAAPSGYRHRLGTLIEMRSLSNDSAGRSPKPKGRPKVQAPNDAELAAVEAAQHETKTWGQAGPNWLCPCCGRSKREICRRSNRGLWTARIHRVLDYLPEDNEESLVRRRSDATSQFIIGSYRRALICHDCRNITAELLRRTAGFEEQSLTLDDLRELVEGATPHSAHQVDFEKAAALAIANAPLLEAIEDFEDHRSRAIEALAEVKATMKLMGWP
;
A
#
# COMPACT_ATOMS: atom_id res chain seq x y z
N MET A 1 -62.04 53.06 -14.99
CA MET A 1 -62.01 52.48 -13.63
C MET A 1 -60.87 51.49 -13.61
N SER A 2 -59.69 51.97 -13.23
CA SER A 2 -58.47 51.17 -13.11
C SER A 2 -58.44 50.57 -11.73
N ILE A 3 -58.28 49.25 -11.63
CA ILE A 3 -58.00 48.56 -10.37
C ILE A 3 -56.56 48.07 -10.48
N GLY A 4 -55.67 48.72 -9.74
CA GLY A 4 -54.30 48.26 -9.55
C GLY A 4 -54.32 47.02 -8.66
N ILE A 5 -53.58 46.00 -9.09
CA ILE A 5 -53.20 44.90 -8.23
C ILE A 5 -51.81 45.26 -7.71
N ASP A 6 -51.75 45.37 -6.39
CA ASP A 6 -50.57 45.66 -5.60
C ASP A 6 -49.68 44.40 -5.53
N ASP A 7 -48.52 44.45 -6.18
CA ASP A 7 -47.51 43.37 -6.22
C ASP A 7 -46.62 43.34 -4.95
N SER A 8 -47.00 44.01 -3.86
CA SER A 8 -46.17 44.11 -2.64
C SER A 8 -46.30 42.95 -1.64
N ASN A 9 -46.48 41.70 -2.10
CA ASN A 9 -46.46 40.55 -1.16
C ASN A 9 -46.07 39.20 -1.78
N ILE A 10 -44.97 39.15 -2.53
CA ILE A 10 -44.27 37.88 -2.78
C ILE A 10 -43.20 37.73 -1.68
N PRO A 11 -43.31 36.78 -0.74
CA PRO A 11 -42.21 36.46 0.17
C PRO A 11 -41.03 36.00 -0.69
N GLY A 12 -39.95 36.77 -0.69
CA GLY A 12 -38.71 36.37 -1.34
C GLY A 12 -38.21 35.03 -0.79
N PRO A 13 -37.45 34.25 -1.56
CA PRO A 13 -36.86 33.02 -1.04
C PRO A 13 -35.88 33.38 0.07
N VAL A 14 -36.29 33.15 1.32
CA VAL A 14 -35.38 33.12 2.46
C VAL A 14 -34.53 31.89 2.24
N SER A 15 -33.29 32.07 1.75
CA SER A 15 -32.32 30.99 1.76
C SER A 15 -31.95 30.74 3.22
N GLU A 16 -32.59 29.76 3.84
CA GLU A 16 -32.13 29.26 5.14
C GLU A 16 -30.73 28.64 4.94
N GLU A 17 -29.70 29.37 5.33
CA GLU A 17 -28.37 28.80 5.51
C GLU A 17 -28.46 27.70 6.57
N LYS A 18 -28.17 26.46 6.16
CA LYS A 18 -28.10 25.33 7.09
C LYS A 18 -26.66 25.16 7.55
N THR A 19 -26.43 25.41 8.84
CA THR A 19 -25.14 25.17 9.48
C THR A 19 -25.11 23.77 10.09
N VAL A 20 -24.09 22.99 9.75
CA VAL A 20 -23.79 21.70 10.39
C VAL A 20 -22.39 21.78 10.99
N ALA A 21 -22.29 21.52 12.29
CA ALA A 21 -21.01 21.43 12.99
C ALA A 21 -20.77 19.98 13.43
N PHE A 22 -19.56 19.47 13.21
CA PHE A 22 -19.11 18.19 13.72
C PHE A 22 -17.69 18.32 14.27
N GLU A 23 -17.42 17.61 15.36
CA GLU A 23 -16.11 17.58 15.99
C GLU A 23 -15.29 16.43 15.37
N VAL A 24 -14.06 16.74 14.93
CA VAL A 24 -13.14 15.70 14.50
C VAL A 24 -12.20 15.35 15.65
N PRO A 25 -12.30 14.15 16.24
CA PRO A 25 -11.50 13.80 17.40
C PRO A 25 -10.04 13.54 17.02
N ASN A 26 -9.15 13.74 17.99
CA ASN A 26 -7.78 13.24 17.90
C ASN A 26 -7.79 11.71 18.01
N ILE A 27 -7.69 11.04 16.86
CA ILE A 27 -7.73 9.57 16.76
C ILE A 27 -6.59 8.92 17.56
N ASN A 28 -5.43 9.55 17.74
CA ASN A 28 -4.31 8.94 18.46
C ASN A 28 -4.61 8.75 19.96
N SER A 29 -5.30 9.70 20.57
CA SER A 29 -5.61 9.69 22.02
C SER A 29 -7.05 9.24 22.33
N LEU A 30 -7.86 8.92 21.32
CA LEU A 30 -9.27 8.61 21.53
C LEU A 30 -9.45 7.30 22.34
N PRO A 31 -10.32 7.24 23.35
CA PRO A 31 -10.66 5.98 24.00
C PRO A 31 -11.20 4.93 23.01
N ASP A 32 -10.90 3.65 23.24
CA ASP A 32 -11.24 2.56 22.31
C ASP A 32 -12.76 2.39 22.08
N ASP A 33 -13.58 2.65 23.11
CA ASP A 33 -15.04 2.64 23.04
C ASP A 33 -15.58 3.73 22.11
N ARG A 34 -15.07 4.96 22.23
CA ARG A 34 -15.41 6.07 21.32
C ARG A 34 -14.88 5.83 19.90
N LEU A 35 -13.71 5.23 19.76
CA LEU A 35 -13.19 4.82 18.45
C LEU A 35 -14.11 3.77 17.80
N ALA A 36 -14.66 2.85 18.59
CA ALA A 36 -15.60 1.84 18.10
C ALA A 36 -16.92 2.41 17.59
N GLU A 37 -17.42 3.50 18.17
CA GLU A 37 -18.60 4.20 17.66
C GLU A 37 -18.34 4.83 16.28
N ILE A 38 -17.21 5.52 16.14
CA ILE A 38 -16.82 6.20 14.89
C ILE A 38 -16.53 5.19 13.79
N ALA A 39 -15.81 4.12 14.11
CA ALA A 39 -15.38 3.09 13.18
C ALA A 39 -16.22 1.81 13.29
N HIS A 40 -17.52 1.90 13.60
CA HIS A 40 -18.40 0.75 13.88
C HIS A 40 -18.46 -0.32 12.76
N MET A 41 -18.16 0.05 11.51
CA MET A 41 -18.07 -0.86 10.37
C MET A 41 -16.72 -1.59 10.25
N ARG A 42 -15.84 -1.46 11.24
CA ARG A 42 -14.47 -1.97 11.27
C ARG A 42 -14.25 -2.84 12.50
N ASP A 43 -13.20 -3.66 12.46
CA ASP A 43 -12.88 -4.61 13.53
C ASP A 43 -11.37 -4.61 13.80
N GLY A 44 -10.90 -3.57 14.47
CA GLY A 44 -9.50 -3.46 14.88
C GLY A 44 -9.22 -4.09 16.24
N ARG A 45 -7.97 -4.00 16.69
CA ARG A 45 -7.54 -4.39 18.06
C ARG A 45 -8.36 -3.73 19.18
N TRP A 46 -8.92 -2.55 18.92
CA TRP A 46 -9.74 -1.79 19.87
C TRP A 46 -11.16 -2.34 20.01
N SER A 47 -11.63 -3.17 19.07
CA SER A 47 -13.00 -3.67 19.04
C SER A 47 -13.29 -4.65 20.18
N ILE A 48 -14.56 -4.70 20.60
CA ILE A 48 -15.04 -5.65 21.61
C ILE A 48 -14.80 -7.09 21.14
N GLN A 49 -15.17 -7.40 19.88
CA GLN A 49 -14.97 -8.74 19.32
C GLN A 49 -13.50 -9.20 19.39
N THR A 50 -12.55 -8.34 19.02
CA THR A 50 -11.13 -8.72 19.05
C THR A 50 -10.64 -8.93 20.49
N LYS A 51 -11.08 -8.09 21.44
CA LYS A 51 -10.77 -8.24 22.86
C LYS A 51 -11.34 -9.55 23.44
N ASP A 52 -12.58 -9.88 23.09
CA ASP A 52 -13.23 -11.13 23.50
C ASP A 52 -12.52 -12.36 22.93
N LEU A 53 -12.01 -12.28 21.70
CA LEU A 53 -11.21 -13.36 21.11
C LEU A 53 -9.88 -13.55 21.85
N LEU A 54 -9.18 -12.48 22.19
CA LEU A 54 -7.96 -12.56 23.00
C LEU A 54 -8.22 -13.25 24.34
N ALA A 55 -9.30 -12.85 25.03
CA ALA A 55 -9.71 -13.47 26.29
C ALA A 55 -10.08 -14.96 26.11
N ARG A 56 -10.90 -15.28 25.10
CA ARG A 56 -11.33 -16.66 24.79
C ARG A 56 -10.16 -17.60 24.50
N PHE A 57 -9.12 -17.12 23.82
CA PHE A 57 -7.92 -17.90 23.49
C PHE A 57 -6.80 -17.79 24.54
N GLY A 58 -7.02 -17.05 25.63
CA GLY A 58 -6.07 -16.95 26.74
C GLY A 58 -4.72 -16.35 26.35
N THR A 59 -4.70 -15.38 25.41
CA THR A 59 -3.46 -14.74 24.95
C THR A 59 -3.62 -13.24 24.86
N THR A 60 -2.52 -12.52 25.06
CA THR A 60 -2.42 -11.07 24.80
C THR A 60 -1.74 -10.74 23.48
N LYS A 61 -1.21 -11.76 22.78
CA LYS A 61 -0.48 -11.60 21.52
C LYS A 61 -1.41 -11.69 20.32
N LEU A 62 -1.35 -10.72 19.41
CA LEU A 62 -2.25 -10.56 18.27
C LEU A 62 -1.50 -10.29 16.96
N ASP A 63 -1.89 -11.02 15.92
CA ASP A 63 -1.65 -10.65 14.52
C ASP A 63 -2.97 -10.31 13.86
N LEU A 64 -3.22 -9.02 13.63
CA LEU A 64 -4.43 -8.49 13.00
C LEU A 64 -4.04 -7.61 11.81
N ASN A 65 -4.41 -8.03 10.60
CA ASN A 65 -4.03 -7.33 9.36
C ASN A 65 -5.12 -6.40 8.82
N SER A 66 -4.77 -5.59 7.81
CA SER A 66 -5.69 -4.60 7.23
C SER A 66 -6.95 -5.22 6.65
N GLY A 67 -6.89 -6.42 6.08
CA GLY A 67 -8.09 -7.14 5.62
C GLY A 67 -9.09 -7.40 6.75
N TRP A 68 -8.61 -7.86 7.91
CA TRP A 68 -9.45 -8.05 9.09
C TRP A 68 -9.97 -6.73 9.65
N ALA A 69 -9.10 -5.74 9.86
CA ALA A 69 -9.45 -4.42 10.39
C ALA A 69 -10.47 -3.70 9.50
N SER A 70 -10.35 -3.86 8.19
CA SER A 70 -11.16 -3.15 7.20
C SER A 70 -12.56 -3.72 7.02
N THR A 71 -12.94 -4.79 7.71
CA THR A 71 -14.25 -5.42 7.56
C THR A 71 -15.06 -5.36 8.85
N TRP A 72 -16.38 -5.34 8.72
CA TRP A 72 -17.31 -5.46 9.85
C TRP A 72 -16.96 -6.73 10.66
N THR A 73 -17.06 -6.66 11.99
CA THR A 73 -17.14 -7.82 12.91
C THR A 73 -17.97 -9.02 12.40
N GLY A 74 -19.10 -8.82 11.71
CA GLY A 74 -19.97 -9.87 11.16
C GLY A 74 -19.58 -10.37 9.76
N TRP A 75 -18.40 -10.01 9.25
CA TRP A 75 -17.93 -10.52 7.97
C TRP A 75 -17.77 -12.05 8.01
N SER A 76 -18.17 -12.73 6.93
CA SER A 76 -18.00 -14.16 6.72
C SER A 76 -17.23 -14.45 5.45
N CYS A 77 -16.41 -15.51 5.47
CA CYS A 77 -15.61 -15.88 4.31
C CYS A 77 -16.50 -16.38 3.16
N PRO A 78 -16.36 -15.86 1.92
CA PRO A 78 -17.18 -16.30 0.79
C PRO A 78 -16.91 -17.76 0.38
N CYS A 79 -15.74 -18.32 0.72
CA CYS A 79 -15.41 -19.72 0.45
C CYS A 79 -15.97 -20.66 1.54
N CYS A 80 -15.48 -20.52 2.78
CA CYS A 80 -15.77 -21.49 3.85
C CYS A 80 -16.94 -21.10 4.75
N ARG A 81 -17.56 -19.93 4.52
CA ARG A 81 -18.67 -19.35 5.28
C ARG A 81 -18.42 -19.11 6.78
N ARG A 82 -17.21 -19.38 7.27
CA ARG A 82 -16.83 -19.09 8.66
C ARG A 82 -16.85 -17.59 8.91
N GLU A 83 -17.42 -17.21 10.04
CA GLU A 83 -17.37 -15.86 10.59
C GLU A 83 -16.05 -15.64 11.35
N LYS A 84 -15.69 -14.39 11.59
CA LYS A 84 -14.46 -14.00 12.28
C LYS A 84 -14.17 -14.79 13.56
N PRO A 85 -15.11 -14.99 14.51
CA PRO A 85 -14.83 -15.78 15.71
C PRO A 85 -14.50 -17.27 15.46
N GLN A 86 -14.88 -17.80 14.30
CA GLN A 86 -14.57 -19.16 13.85
C GLN A 86 -13.28 -19.22 13.02
N LEU A 87 -12.78 -18.09 12.53
CA LEU A 87 -11.51 -17.97 11.79
C LEU A 87 -10.31 -17.77 12.71
N ALA A 88 -10.50 -17.02 13.79
CA ALA A 88 -9.46 -16.72 14.75
C ALA A 88 -8.84 -18.01 15.32
N ARG A 89 -7.52 -18.12 15.36
CA ARG A 89 -6.84 -19.31 15.90
C ARG A 89 -5.46 -18.99 16.42
N LEU A 90 -4.96 -19.78 17.36
CA LEU A 90 -3.58 -19.65 17.83
C LEU A 90 -2.60 -20.19 16.78
N SER A 91 -1.53 -19.45 16.57
CA SER A 91 -0.31 -19.96 15.95
C SER A 91 0.44 -20.87 16.94
N SER A 92 1.41 -21.63 16.43
CA SER A 92 2.31 -22.44 17.28
C SER A 92 3.12 -21.60 18.28
N GLY A 93 3.27 -20.29 18.05
CA GLY A 93 3.92 -19.36 18.98
C GLY A 93 2.98 -18.73 20.02
N GLY A 94 1.72 -19.18 20.10
CA GLY A 94 0.72 -18.63 21.04
C GLY A 94 0.19 -17.24 20.66
N VAL A 95 0.40 -16.80 19.42
CA VAL A 95 -0.15 -15.54 18.87
C VAL A 95 -1.51 -15.82 18.24
N LEU A 96 -2.54 -15.05 18.58
CA LEU A 96 -3.86 -15.11 17.96
C LEU A 96 -3.80 -14.54 16.54
N LEU A 97 -4.16 -15.36 15.55
CA LEU A 97 -4.17 -14.97 14.14
C LEU A 97 -5.57 -14.50 13.72
N CYS A 98 -5.66 -13.23 13.35
CA CYS A 98 -6.84 -12.53 12.85
C CYS A 98 -6.52 -11.92 11.47
N ARG A 99 -6.45 -12.77 10.43
CA ARG A 99 -5.99 -12.37 9.10
C ARG A 99 -6.94 -12.75 7.98
N LEU A 100 -7.21 -11.77 7.11
CA LEU A 100 -7.92 -11.95 5.84
C LEU A 100 -6.99 -11.56 4.69
N GLU A 101 -7.04 -12.29 3.57
CA GLU A 101 -6.14 -12.10 2.43
C GLU A 101 -6.95 -11.75 1.17
N PHE A 102 -6.43 -10.83 0.36
CA PHE A 102 -7.00 -10.53 -0.95
C PHE A 102 -6.58 -11.59 -1.95
N HIS A 103 -7.51 -12.49 -2.25
CA HIS A 103 -7.34 -13.52 -3.26
C HIS A 103 -7.60 -12.94 -4.64
N HIS A 104 -6.64 -13.05 -5.55
CA HIS A 104 -6.73 -12.50 -6.89
C HIS A 104 -6.32 -13.55 -7.91
N ASP A 105 -6.83 -13.40 -9.13
CA ASP A 105 -6.54 -14.33 -10.20
C ASP A 105 -5.18 -14.05 -10.85
N HIS A 106 -4.24 -14.99 -10.72
CA HIS A 106 -2.93 -14.90 -11.36
C HIS A 106 -2.97 -14.97 -12.90
N VAL A 107 -4.10 -15.33 -13.52
CA VAL A 107 -4.32 -15.12 -14.97
C VAL A 107 -4.16 -13.64 -15.32
N ALA A 108 -4.62 -12.73 -14.46
CA ALA A 108 -4.44 -11.29 -14.65
C ALA A 108 -2.96 -10.91 -14.70
N ASP A 109 -2.13 -11.51 -13.85
CA ASP A 109 -0.69 -11.26 -13.84
C ASP A 109 -0.01 -11.79 -15.11
N ARG A 110 -0.41 -12.98 -15.57
CA ARG A 110 0.06 -13.53 -16.85
C ARG A 110 -0.35 -12.63 -18.02
N ALA A 111 -1.59 -12.18 -18.06
CA ALA A 111 -2.09 -11.28 -19.08
C ALA A 111 -1.32 -9.94 -19.06
N LYS A 112 -1.11 -9.33 -17.89
CA LYS A 112 -0.29 -8.12 -17.73
C LYS A 112 1.13 -8.30 -18.29
N ARG A 113 1.74 -9.49 -18.14
CA ARG A 113 3.04 -9.81 -18.76
C ARG A 113 2.94 -9.88 -20.28
N ILE A 114 1.97 -10.61 -20.83
CA ILE A 114 1.73 -10.70 -22.28
C ILE A 114 1.54 -9.31 -22.91
N TYR A 115 0.71 -8.46 -22.30
CA TYR A 115 0.49 -7.09 -22.77
C TYR A 115 1.79 -6.29 -22.75
N ARG A 116 2.58 -6.39 -21.67
CA ARG A 116 3.85 -5.65 -21.52
C ARG A 116 4.88 -6.05 -22.55
N GLU A 117 5.09 -7.35 -22.74
CA GLU A 117 6.07 -7.89 -23.69
C GLU A 117 5.73 -7.49 -25.14
N ARG A 118 4.43 -7.47 -25.48
CA ARG A 118 3.95 -7.11 -26.83
C ARG A 118 3.81 -5.61 -27.06
N ASN A 119 3.73 -4.80 -26.01
CA ASN A 119 3.50 -3.35 -26.08
C ASN A 119 4.53 -2.61 -25.21
N PRO A 120 5.82 -2.64 -25.61
CA PRO A 120 6.87 -1.94 -24.88
C PRO A 120 6.57 -0.43 -24.85
N ARG A 121 7.03 0.24 -23.79
CA ARG A 121 6.86 1.69 -23.68
C ARG A 121 7.61 2.40 -24.81
N SER A 122 6.93 3.33 -25.47
CA SER A 122 7.54 4.26 -26.41
C SER A 122 7.86 5.60 -25.73
N GLU A 123 8.52 6.51 -26.44
CA GLU A 123 8.69 7.91 -25.97
C GLU A 123 7.39 8.72 -26.02
N ASP A 124 6.41 8.26 -26.80
CA ASP A 124 5.11 8.89 -26.92
C ASP A 124 4.25 8.63 -25.68
N ARG A 125 4.10 9.69 -24.87
CA ARG A 125 3.33 9.66 -23.63
C ARG A 125 1.87 9.30 -23.86
N ASP A 126 1.25 9.80 -24.91
CA ASP A 126 -0.19 9.62 -25.15
C ASP A 126 -0.47 8.19 -25.60
N VAL A 127 0.37 7.63 -26.48
CA VAL A 127 0.32 6.21 -26.85
C VAL A 127 0.44 5.32 -25.61
N ASN A 128 1.40 5.60 -24.72
CA ASN A 128 1.56 4.83 -23.48
C ASN A 128 0.33 4.90 -22.57
N ILE A 129 -0.30 6.07 -22.46
CA ILE A 129 -1.53 6.26 -21.66
C ILE A 129 -2.69 5.45 -22.26
N GLN A 130 -2.87 5.50 -23.58
CA GLN A 130 -3.92 4.74 -24.26
C GLN A 130 -3.72 3.23 -24.10
N ILE A 131 -2.50 2.73 -24.30
CA ILE A 131 -2.16 1.31 -24.07
C ILE A 131 -2.51 0.90 -22.65
N SER A 132 -2.11 1.70 -21.64
CA SER A 132 -2.41 1.38 -20.23
C SER A 132 -3.91 1.31 -19.99
N ARG A 133 -4.67 2.31 -20.44
CA ARG A 133 -6.13 2.36 -20.25
C ARG A 133 -6.83 1.19 -20.91
N THR A 134 -6.45 0.85 -22.14
CA THR A 134 -7.04 -0.28 -22.85
C THR A 134 -6.72 -1.58 -22.14
N LYS A 135 -5.46 -1.78 -21.69
CA LYS A 135 -5.09 -2.94 -20.88
C LYS A 135 -5.93 -3.01 -19.60
N ASP A 136 -6.04 -1.92 -18.84
CA ASP A 136 -6.80 -1.87 -17.58
C ASP A 136 -8.30 -2.17 -17.81
N ALA A 137 -8.89 -1.68 -18.90
CA ALA A 137 -10.28 -1.96 -19.27
C ALA A 137 -10.55 -3.41 -19.71
N LEU A 138 -9.52 -4.12 -20.17
CA LEU A 138 -9.65 -5.51 -20.62
C LEU A 138 -9.43 -6.54 -19.51
N MET A 139 -8.80 -6.17 -18.38
CA MET A 139 -8.53 -7.12 -17.29
C MET A 139 -9.78 -7.84 -16.78
N PRO A 140 -10.94 -7.17 -16.57
CA PRO A 140 -12.14 -7.87 -16.09
C PRO A 140 -12.70 -8.91 -17.08
N LEU A 141 -12.34 -8.83 -18.37
CA LEU A 141 -12.72 -9.82 -19.38
C LEU A 141 -11.75 -11.02 -19.42
N VAL A 142 -10.55 -10.84 -18.87
CA VAL A 142 -9.52 -11.88 -18.81
C VAL A 142 -9.63 -12.65 -17.51
N GLU A 143 -9.86 -11.97 -16.38
CA GLU A 143 -9.98 -12.53 -15.04
C GLU A 143 -11.14 -13.53 -14.92
N ARG A 144 -10.88 -14.69 -14.32
CA ARG A 144 -11.89 -15.72 -14.02
C ARG A 144 -12.82 -15.31 -12.88
N PHE A 145 -12.31 -14.53 -11.94
CA PHE A 145 -13.04 -14.02 -10.79
C PHE A 145 -12.44 -12.69 -10.32
N GLU A 146 -13.27 -11.85 -9.71
CA GLU A 146 -12.84 -10.56 -9.15
C GLU A 146 -11.95 -10.75 -7.91
N PRO A 147 -10.98 -9.86 -7.65
CA PRO A 147 -10.22 -9.88 -6.40
C PRO A 147 -11.15 -9.90 -5.18
N THR A 148 -11.10 -10.99 -4.43
CA THR A 148 -12.05 -11.30 -3.36
C THR A 148 -11.32 -11.46 -2.04
N LEU A 149 -11.80 -10.81 -0.98
CA LEU A 149 -11.26 -11.04 0.35
C LEU A 149 -11.69 -12.43 0.87
N ILE A 150 -10.73 -13.25 1.29
CA ILE A 150 -10.97 -14.58 1.87
C ILE A 150 -10.23 -14.75 3.19
N CYS A 151 -10.55 -15.78 3.96
CA CYS A 151 -9.79 -16.05 5.18
C CYS A 151 -8.41 -16.67 4.85
N ILE A 152 -7.45 -16.45 5.75
CA ILE A 152 -6.07 -16.96 5.58
C ILE A 152 -6.02 -18.48 5.36
N ASP A 153 -6.94 -19.25 5.96
CA ASP A 153 -6.93 -20.70 5.81
C ASP A 153 -7.43 -21.15 4.43
N CYS A 154 -8.39 -20.45 3.82
CA CYS A 154 -8.81 -20.71 2.43
C CYS A 154 -7.66 -20.38 1.47
N ASN A 155 -6.97 -19.28 1.71
CA ASN A 155 -5.78 -18.89 0.94
C ASN A 155 -4.67 -19.95 1.06
N PHE A 156 -4.46 -20.53 2.25
CA PHE A 156 -3.51 -21.64 2.42
C PHE A 156 -3.97 -22.93 1.76
N ALA A 157 -5.27 -23.24 1.80
CA ALA A 157 -5.81 -24.42 1.12
C ALA A 157 -5.58 -24.35 -0.39
N GLU A 158 -5.81 -23.19 -1.00
CA GLU A 158 -5.53 -22.93 -2.42
C GLU A 158 -4.05 -23.19 -2.75
N GLY A 159 -3.14 -22.58 -1.99
CA GLY A 159 -1.71 -22.73 -2.25
C GLY A 159 -1.21 -24.17 -2.05
N ARG A 160 -1.79 -24.90 -1.10
CA ARG A 160 -1.50 -26.33 -0.89
C ARG A 160 -2.02 -27.19 -2.05
N ALA A 161 -3.24 -26.94 -2.52
CA ALA A 161 -3.80 -27.67 -3.66
C ALA A 161 -2.95 -27.47 -4.92
N LYS A 162 -2.50 -26.24 -5.20
CA LYS A 162 -1.56 -25.97 -6.30
C LYS A 162 -0.24 -26.71 -6.15
N LEU A 163 0.29 -26.81 -4.94
CA LEU A 163 1.54 -27.52 -4.67
C LEU A 163 1.40 -29.03 -4.90
N GLU A 164 0.30 -29.63 -4.44
CA GLU A 164 0.02 -31.05 -4.63
C GLU A 164 -0.20 -31.40 -6.12
N LEU A 165 -0.75 -30.47 -6.90
CA LEU A 165 -1.05 -30.65 -8.32
C LEU A 165 -0.06 -29.95 -9.26
N THR A 166 1.16 -29.65 -8.79
CA THR A 166 2.11 -28.79 -9.52
C THR A 166 2.54 -29.34 -10.89
N THR A 167 2.38 -30.64 -11.14
CA THR A 167 2.67 -31.30 -12.42
C THR A 167 1.50 -31.30 -13.39
N GLU A 168 0.30 -30.95 -12.92
CA GLU A 168 -0.95 -30.99 -13.70
C GLU A 168 -1.53 -29.59 -13.97
N ILE A 169 -1.31 -28.66 -13.05
CA ILE A 169 -1.84 -27.30 -13.09
C ILE A 169 -0.81 -26.31 -13.64
N GLU A 170 -1.28 -25.37 -14.47
CA GLU A 170 -0.49 -24.26 -14.97
C GLU A 170 -0.08 -23.28 -13.84
N GLY A 171 1.16 -22.79 -13.85
CA GLY A 171 1.70 -22.01 -12.72
C GLY A 171 0.91 -20.73 -12.37
N ASP A 172 0.33 -20.09 -13.38
CA ASP A 172 -0.49 -18.87 -13.26
C ASP A 172 -1.99 -19.16 -13.03
N PHE A 173 -2.41 -20.42 -12.94
CA PHE A 173 -3.78 -20.76 -12.59
C PHE A 173 -4.06 -20.46 -11.12
N THR A 174 -5.29 -20.03 -10.82
CA THR A 174 -5.75 -19.77 -9.45
C THR A 174 -7.17 -20.31 -9.31
N PHE A 175 -7.42 -21.06 -8.23
CA PHE A 175 -8.78 -21.53 -7.93
C PHE A 175 -9.65 -20.36 -7.48
N ALA A 176 -10.83 -20.22 -8.08
CA ALA A 176 -11.83 -19.23 -7.66
C ALA A 176 -12.37 -19.55 -6.25
N PRO A 177 -12.91 -18.56 -5.51
CA PRO A 177 -13.49 -18.79 -4.19
C PRO A 177 -14.51 -19.93 -4.11
N SER A 178 -15.35 -20.09 -5.12
CA SER A 178 -16.34 -21.17 -5.24
C SER A 178 -15.68 -22.53 -5.47
N GLU A 179 -14.60 -22.59 -6.23
CA GLU A 179 -13.83 -23.81 -6.49
C GLU A 179 -13.12 -24.27 -5.21
N ILE A 180 -12.49 -23.35 -4.47
CA ILE A 180 -11.87 -23.62 -3.16
C ILE A 180 -12.88 -24.27 -2.22
N ALA A 181 -14.11 -23.76 -2.18
CA ALA A 181 -15.16 -24.31 -1.33
C ALA A 181 -15.48 -25.79 -1.60
N THR A 182 -15.21 -26.29 -2.82
CA THR A 182 -15.53 -27.68 -3.19
C THR A 182 -14.57 -28.71 -2.60
N PHE A 183 -13.31 -28.33 -2.36
CA PHE A 183 -12.25 -29.26 -1.97
C PHE A 183 -11.70 -29.03 -0.56
N ILE A 184 -12.28 -28.13 0.23
CA ILE A 184 -11.87 -27.91 1.62
C ILE A 184 -12.79 -28.61 2.62
N THR A 185 -12.22 -29.08 3.72
CA THR A 185 -12.97 -29.46 4.92
C THR A 185 -12.96 -28.31 5.92
N VAL A 186 -14.14 -27.81 6.26
CA VAL A 186 -14.31 -26.66 7.15
C VAL A 186 -14.35 -27.10 8.61
N GLY A 187 -13.66 -26.37 9.48
CA GLY A 187 -13.81 -26.50 10.93
C GLY A 187 -13.47 -25.20 11.63
N ALA A 188 -14.10 -24.95 12.78
CA ALA A 188 -13.85 -23.74 13.56
C ALA A 188 -12.42 -23.75 14.12
N ASN A 189 -11.79 -22.57 14.10
CA ASN A 189 -10.53 -22.25 14.77
C ASN A 189 -9.34 -23.17 14.38
N ARG A 190 -9.40 -23.78 13.19
CA ARG A 190 -8.36 -24.66 12.62
C ARG A 190 -8.17 -24.41 11.13
N VAL A 191 -7.01 -24.84 10.61
CA VAL A 191 -6.68 -24.80 9.17
C VAL A 191 -7.55 -25.80 8.41
N HIS A 192 -7.85 -25.51 7.15
CA HIS A 192 -8.56 -26.44 6.26
C HIS A 192 -7.70 -27.64 5.88
N GLU A 193 -8.33 -28.80 5.85
CA GLU A 193 -7.83 -29.98 5.12
C GLU A 193 -8.29 -29.86 3.66
N ILE A 194 -7.51 -30.43 2.73
CA ILE A 194 -7.81 -30.40 1.30
C ILE A 194 -8.06 -31.81 0.76
N ASP A 195 -9.01 -31.91 -0.15
CA ASP A 195 -9.30 -33.09 -0.96
C ASP A 195 -8.65 -32.88 -2.34
N ALA A 196 -7.47 -33.48 -2.52
CA ALA A 196 -6.65 -33.29 -3.71
C ALA A 196 -7.38 -33.71 -5.00
N GLU A 197 -8.22 -34.75 -4.92
CA GLU A 197 -8.96 -35.24 -6.08
C GLU A 197 -10.04 -34.25 -6.50
N LYS A 198 -10.77 -33.66 -5.54
CA LYS A 198 -11.73 -32.59 -5.85
C LYS A 198 -11.05 -31.34 -6.40
N ALA A 199 -9.88 -30.99 -5.89
CA ALA A 199 -9.09 -29.89 -6.44
C ALA A 199 -8.67 -30.18 -7.89
N ARG A 200 -8.26 -31.42 -8.19
CA ARG A 200 -7.94 -31.87 -9.54
C ARG A 200 -9.14 -31.79 -10.48
N LEU A 201 -10.31 -32.25 -10.03
CA LEU A 201 -11.56 -32.14 -10.79
C LEU A 201 -11.94 -30.67 -11.06
N ALA A 202 -11.78 -29.79 -10.08
CA ALA A 202 -12.02 -28.36 -10.26
C ALA A 202 -11.07 -27.74 -11.30
N TRP A 203 -9.79 -28.12 -11.30
CA TRP A 203 -8.83 -27.72 -12.34
C TRP A 203 -9.26 -28.21 -13.72
N LEU A 204 -9.57 -29.50 -13.86
CA LEU A 204 -9.98 -30.08 -15.15
C LEU A 204 -11.21 -29.38 -15.72
N ALA A 205 -12.17 -29.01 -14.87
CA ALA A 205 -13.35 -28.25 -15.28
C ALA A 205 -13.02 -26.80 -15.72
N ALA A 206 -11.99 -26.19 -15.15
CA ALA A 206 -11.58 -24.82 -15.42
C ALA A 206 -10.52 -24.67 -16.54
N LYS A 207 -9.90 -25.78 -16.96
CA LYS A 207 -8.72 -25.78 -17.82
C LYS A 207 -8.95 -25.09 -19.17
N ASP A 208 -10.07 -25.39 -19.81
CA ASP A 208 -10.39 -24.84 -21.13
C ASP A 208 -10.71 -23.34 -21.05
N ASP A 209 -11.48 -22.92 -20.03
CA ASP A 209 -11.75 -21.50 -19.74
C ASP A 209 -10.45 -20.72 -19.46
N PHE A 210 -9.52 -21.29 -18.69
CA PHE A 210 -8.20 -20.71 -18.47
C PHE A 210 -7.44 -20.52 -19.80
N ALA A 211 -7.40 -21.55 -20.65
CA ALA A 211 -6.70 -21.48 -21.93
C ALA A 211 -7.31 -20.40 -22.85
N ASP A 212 -8.64 -20.34 -22.94
CA ASP A 212 -9.36 -19.36 -23.76
C ASP A 212 -9.08 -17.92 -23.32
N ARG A 213 -8.98 -17.66 -22.01
CA ARG A 213 -8.64 -16.33 -21.47
C ARG A 213 -7.22 -15.90 -21.79
N ILE A 214 -6.27 -16.83 -21.76
CA ILE A 214 -4.88 -16.56 -22.17
C ILE A 214 -4.79 -16.28 -23.68
N ASP A 215 -5.53 -17.02 -24.50
CA ASP A 215 -5.62 -16.78 -25.93
C ASP A 215 -6.28 -15.41 -26.23
N PHE A 216 -7.38 -15.07 -25.54
CA PHE A 216 -8.00 -13.75 -25.62
C PHE A 216 -7.01 -12.63 -25.28
N ALA A 217 -6.30 -12.73 -24.15
CA ALA A 217 -5.29 -11.74 -23.76
C ALA A 217 -4.20 -11.59 -24.83
N THR A 218 -3.74 -12.70 -25.42
CA THR A 218 -2.74 -12.72 -26.49
C THR A 218 -3.23 -12.04 -27.76
N ARG A 219 -4.43 -12.37 -28.23
CA ARG A 219 -5.06 -11.74 -29.40
C ARG A 219 -5.26 -10.23 -29.18
N MET A 220 -5.71 -9.84 -28.00
CA MET A 220 -5.91 -8.44 -27.66
C MET A 220 -4.60 -7.67 -27.56
N ALA A 221 -3.55 -8.26 -27.00
CA ALA A 221 -2.23 -7.64 -26.95
C ALA A 221 -1.70 -7.32 -28.36
N HIS A 222 -1.92 -8.21 -29.33
CA HIS A 222 -1.57 -7.98 -30.74
C HIS A 222 -2.41 -6.85 -31.38
N ARG A 223 -3.71 -6.80 -31.08
CA ARG A 223 -4.58 -5.73 -31.59
C ARG A 223 -4.21 -4.35 -31.05
N ILE A 224 -3.83 -4.28 -29.76
CA ILE A 224 -3.35 -3.04 -29.14
C ILE A 224 -2.03 -2.61 -29.79
N ALA A 225 -1.10 -3.54 -29.97
CA ALA A 225 0.21 -3.26 -30.58
C ALA A 225 0.08 -2.74 -32.01
N SER A 226 -0.87 -3.27 -32.78
CA SER A 226 -1.20 -2.80 -34.13
C SER A 226 -2.04 -1.52 -34.18
N GLY A 227 -2.29 -0.87 -33.04
CA GLY A 227 -3.00 0.40 -32.95
C GLY A 227 -4.52 0.32 -33.17
N ARG A 228 -5.09 -0.89 -33.29
CA ARG A 228 -6.52 -1.11 -33.59
C ARG A 228 -7.47 -0.80 -32.43
N HIS A 229 -6.94 -0.39 -31.29
CA HIS A 229 -7.67 0.05 -30.10
C HIS A 229 -7.27 1.46 -29.66
N ARG A 230 -6.62 2.23 -30.56
CA ARG A 230 -6.37 3.65 -30.32
C ARG A 230 -7.69 4.40 -30.35
N ARG A 231 -7.90 5.27 -29.36
CA ARG A 231 -9.07 6.14 -29.30
C ARG A 231 -8.65 7.54 -29.71
N GLU A 232 -9.48 8.21 -30.49
CA GLU A 232 -9.35 9.64 -30.67
C GLU A 232 -9.53 10.34 -29.32
N VAL A 233 -8.62 11.25 -29.00
CA VAL A 233 -8.71 12.09 -27.81
C VAL A 233 -8.95 13.50 -28.33
N ALA A 234 -10.19 13.99 -28.16
CA ALA A 234 -10.51 15.35 -28.54
C ALA A 234 -9.62 16.34 -27.78
N PRO A 235 -9.04 17.34 -28.45
CA PRO A 235 -8.33 18.41 -27.78
C PRO A 235 -9.34 19.23 -26.95
N GLY A 236 -9.09 19.37 -25.65
CA GLY A 236 -10.00 20.12 -24.76
C GLY A 236 -9.87 19.73 -23.30
N GLN A 237 -10.62 20.44 -22.45
CA GLN A 237 -10.71 20.16 -21.02
C GLN A 237 -11.40 18.81 -20.80
N ARG A 238 -10.83 17.97 -19.93
CA ARG A 238 -11.48 16.70 -19.56
C ARG A 238 -12.82 17.02 -18.90
N LEU A 239 -13.86 16.27 -19.27
CA LEU A 239 -15.11 16.26 -18.53
C LEU A 239 -14.80 15.90 -17.07
N LEU A 240 -14.92 16.90 -16.18
CA LEU A 240 -15.07 16.62 -14.76
C LEU A 240 -16.42 15.92 -14.66
N GLY A 241 -16.45 14.70 -14.12
CA GLY A 241 -17.69 13.93 -13.99
C GLY A 241 -18.80 14.71 -13.28
N PRO A 242 -20.01 14.14 -13.16
CA PRO A 242 -21.08 14.78 -12.40
C PRO A 242 -20.57 15.13 -11.00
N ALA A 243 -20.86 16.35 -10.54
CA ALA A 243 -20.48 16.77 -9.20
C ALA A 243 -21.15 15.82 -8.18
N GLN A 244 -20.35 15.24 -7.29
CA GLN A 244 -20.86 14.41 -6.21
C GLN A 244 -20.92 15.24 -4.93
N ASP A 245 -22.00 15.11 -4.16
CA ASP A 245 -22.16 15.86 -2.90
C ASP A 245 -20.99 15.61 -1.95
N CYS A 246 -20.46 14.39 -1.91
CA CYS A 246 -19.27 14.07 -1.12
C CYS A 246 -18.04 14.89 -1.55
N ASP A 247 -17.83 15.13 -2.84
CA ASP A 247 -16.73 15.96 -3.34
C ASP A 247 -16.92 17.42 -2.94
N ILE A 248 -18.16 17.92 -3.00
CA ILE A 248 -18.50 19.30 -2.63
C ILE A 248 -18.32 19.48 -1.12
N ILE A 249 -18.89 18.61 -0.31
CA ILE A 249 -18.77 18.63 1.15
C ILE A 249 -17.31 18.51 1.57
N TYR A 250 -16.55 17.58 0.98
CA TYR A 250 -15.14 17.42 1.27
C TYR A 250 -14.34 18.67 0.92
N ARG A 251 -14.63 19.32 -0.22
CA ARG A 251 -14.00 20.59 -0.59
C ARG A 251 -14.35 21.71 0.39
N LEU A 252 -15.62 21.87 0.76
CA LEU A 252 -16.04 22.88 1.74
C LEU A 252 -15.38 22.66 3.10
N PHE A 253 -15.31 21.40 3.56
CA PHE A 253 -14.59 21.03 4.76
C PHE A 253 -13.10 21.34 4.64
N SER A 254 -12.46 20.99 3.53
CA SER A 254 -11.03 21.26 3.30
C SER A 254 -10.73 22.76 3.31
N SER A 255 -11.62 23.58 2.74
CA SER A 255 -11.50 25.04 2.73
C SER A 255 -11.75 25.68 4.10
N ALA A 256 -12.58 25.07 4.95
CA ALA A 256 -12.90 25.56 6.28
C ALA A 256 -11.94 25.05 7.36
N ALA A 257 -11.24 23.95 7.10
CA ALA A 257 -10.29 23.37 8.03
C ALA A 257 -9.10 24.33 8.26
N PRO A 258 -8.55 24.39 9.48
CA PRO A 258 -7.35 25.16 9.75
C PRO A 258 -6.21 24.77 8.80
N SER A 259 -5.45 25.75 8.34
CA SER A 259 -4.30 25.49 7.50
C SER A 259 -3.29 24.56 8.19
N GLY A 260 -2.85 23.51 7.50
CA GLY A 260 -2.03 22.43 8.07
C GLY A 260 -2.83 21.23 8.61
N TYR A 261 -4.16 21.31 8.70
CA TYR A 261 -4.98 20.18 9.10
C TYR A 261 -4.90 19.03 8.08
N ARG A 262 -4.38 17.87 8.51
CA ARG A 262 -4.24 16.69 7.64
C ARG A 262 -5.39 15.72 7.84
N HIS A 263 -6.07 15.40 6.74
CA HIS A 263 -7.17 14.43 6.67
C HIS A 263 -6.70 12.95 6.79
N ARG A 264 -5.90 12.62 7.80
CA ARG A 264 -5.31 11.29 8.00
C ARG A 264 -6.19 10.33 8.81
N LEU A 265 -7.46 10.66 9.06
CA LEU A 265 -8.35 9.88 9.92
C LEU A 265 -8.36 8.39 9.57
N GLY A 266 -8.52 8.05 8.28
CA GLY A 266 -8.51 6.65 7.84
C GLY A 266 -7.21 5.92 8.17
N THR A 267 -6.06 6.55 7.91
CA THR A 267 -4.74 5.99 8.22
C THR A 267 -4.50 5.88 9.72
N LEU A 268 -4.90 6.88 10.52
CA LEU A 268 -4.78 6.85 11.98
C LEU A 268 -5.63 5.73 12.59
N ILE A 269 -6.87 5.57 12.11
CA ILE A 269 -7.76 4.46 12.52
C ILE A 269 -7.13 3.13 12.13
N GLU A 270 -6.59 2.99 10.91
CA GLU A 270 -5.91 1.77 10.47
C GLU A 270 -4.72 1.45 11.36
N MET A 271 -3.81 2.39 11.61
CA MET A 271 -2.65 2.18 12.49
C MET A 271 -3.06 1.73 13.90
N ARG A 272 -4.13 2.32 14.46
CA ARG A 272 -4.70 1.88 15.74
C ARG A 272 -5.42 0.55 15.69
N SER A 273 -5.75 0.04 14.51
CA SER A 273 -6.49 -1.21 14.32
C SER A 273 -5.57 -2.43 14.19
N LEU A 274 -4.38 -2.27 13.61
CA LEU A 274 -3.49 -3.39 13.28
C LEU A 274 -2.65 -3.89 14.45
N SER A 275 -2.19 -5.14 14.35
CA SER A 275 -1.21 -5.76 15.26
C SER A 275 -0.41 -6.83 14.53
N ASN A 276 0.84 -7.08 14.94
CA ASN A 276 1.72 -8.03 14.24
C ASN A 276 2.78 -8.64 15.17
N ASP A 277 2.34 -9.16 16.32
CA ASP A 277 3.19 -9.67 17.40
C ASP A 277 4.06 -10.89 17.02
N SER A 278 3.75 -11.58 15.91
CA SER A 278 4.58 -12.67 15.39
C SER A 278 5.78 -12.22 14.56
N ALA A 279 5.84 -10.94 14.16
CA ALA A 279 6.90 -10.42 13.31
C ALA A 279 8.29 -10.62 13.90
N GLY A 280 9.19 -11.23 13.13
CA GLY A 280 10.58 -11.45 13.54
C GLY A 280 10.77 -12.53 14.62
N ARG A 281 9.70 -13.20 15.08
CA ARG A 281 9.72 -14.18 16.18
C ARG A 281 9.39 -15.60 15.73
N SER A 282 9.84 -15.98 14.53
CA SER A 282 9.60 -17.35 14.04
C SER A 282 10.38 -18.37 14.88
N PRO A 283 9.73 -19.42 15.43
CA PRO A 283 10.41 -20.47 16.19
C PRO A 283 11.42 -21.29 15.35
N LYS A 284 11.31 -21.22 14.02
CA LYS A 284 12.21 -21.89 13.07
C LYS A 284 12.83 -20.85 12.14
N PRO A 285 14.03 -20.32 12.44
CA PRO A 285 14.72 -19.44 11.53
C PRO A 285 14.93 -20.14 10.19
N LYS A 286 14.58 -19.48 9.08
CA LYS A 286 14.92 -20.01 7.74
C LYS A 286 16.44 -20.08 7.62
N GLY A 287 16.95 -21.17 7.07
CA GLY A 287 18.38 -21.30 6.77
C GLY A 287 18.86 -20.14 5.90
N ARG A 288 20.04 -19.60 6.23
CA ARG A 288 20.64 -18.51 5.47
C ARG A 288 21.13 -19.05 4.12
N PRO A 289 20.82 -18.40 2.98
CA PRO A 289 21.42 -18.78 1.70
C PRO A 289 22.94 -18.71 1.80
N LYS A 290 23.64 -19.57 1.07
CA LYS A 290 25.10 -19.47 0.93
C LYS A 290 25.44 -18.13 0.29
N VAL A 291 26.35 -17.38 0.91
CA VAL A 291 26.85 -16.11 0.36
C VAL A 291 27.63 -16.42 -0.92
N GLN A 292 27.19 -15.83 -2.03
CA GLN A 292 27.80 -16.00 -3.35
C GLN A 292 27.81 -14.66 -4.08
N ALA A 293 28.97 -14.30 -4.65
CA ALA A 293 29.10 -13.14 -5.53
C ALA A 293 28.64 -13.49 -6.95
N PRO A 294 27.95 -12.58 -7.66
CA PRO A 294 27.60 -12.80 -9.05
C PRO A 294 28.85 -12.67 -9.93
N ASN A 295 28.99 -13.56 -10.91
CA ASN A 295 29.93 -13.35 -12.01
C ASN A 295 29.44 -12.21 -12.93
N ASP A 296 30.24 -11.82 -13.92
CA ASP A 296 29.93 -10.68 -14.79
C ASP A 296 28.70 -10.90 -15.67
N ALA A 297 28.49 -12.11 -16.17
CA ALA A 297 27.30 -12.45 -16.95
C ALA A 297 26.04 -12.43 -16.09
N GLU A 298 26.12 -12.93 -14.85
CA GLU A 298 25.04 -12.87 -13.87
C GLU A 298 24.71 -11.42 -13.48
N LEU A 299 25.73 -10.58 -13.27
CA LEU A 299 25.52 -9.16 -12.98
C LEU A 299 24.85 -8.45 -14.16
N ALA A 300 25.33 -8.66 -15.39
CA ALA A 300 24.73 -8.08 -16.58
C ALA A 300 23.25 -8.49 -16.75
N ALA A 301 22.91 -9.74 -16.43
CA ALA A 301 21.53 -10.21 -16.43
C ALA A 301 20.68 -9.50 -15.36
N VAL A 302 21.22 -9.27 -14.16
CA VAL A 302 20.54 -8.49 -13.12
C VAL A 302 20.35 -7.04 -13.57
N GLU A 303 21.38 -6.41 -14.15
CA GLU A 303 21.28 -5.03 -14.64
C GLU A 303 20.24 -4.88 -15.75
N ALA A 304 20.19 -5.83 -16.70
CA ALA A 304 19.16 -5.86 -17.73
C ALA A 304 17.76 -5.98 -17.13
N ALA A 305 17.58 -6.87 -16.14
CA ALA A 305 16.31 -7.02 -15.43
C ALA A 305 15.92 -5.77 -14.60
N GLN A 306 16.90 -5.02 -14.12
CA GLN A 306 16.69 -3.79 -13.35
C GLN A 306 16.60 -2.52 -14.21
N HIS A 307 16.94 -2.57 -15.50
CA HIS A 307 16.96 -1.41 -16.40
C HIS A 307 15.58 -0.70 -16.47
N GLU A 308 14.49 -1.44 -16.25
CA GLU A 308 13.13 -0.89 -16.18
C GLU A 308 12.84 -0.11 -14.88
N THR A 309 13.67 -0.27 -13.85
CA THR A 309 13.54 0.46 -12.59
C THR A 309 14.26 1.81 -12.68
N LYS A 310 13.49 2.91 -12.65
CA LYS A 310 14.03 4.27 -12.75
C LYS A 310 15.18 4.55 -11.77
N THR A 311 15.15 3.95 -10.58
CA THR A 311 16.16 4.15 -9.54
C THR A 311 17.49 3.45 -9.85
N TRP A 312 17.48 2.29 -10.51
CA TRP A 312 18.71 1.60 -10.89
C TRP A 312 19.48 2.37 -11.96
N GLY A 313 18.78 2.90 -12.97
CA GLY A 313 19.37 3.78 -13.97
C GLY A 313 19.91 5.07 -13.37
N GLN A 314 19.14 5.74 -12.51
CA GLN A 314 19.53 7.00 -11.85
C GLN A 314 20.76 6.89 -10.96
N ALA A 315 20.97 5.74 -10.32
CA ALA A 315 22.15 5.51 -9.49
C ALA A 315 23.46 5.65 -10.31
N GLY A 316 23.45 5.31 -11.60
CA GLY A 316 24.67 5.25 -12.41
C GLY A 316 25.57 4.05 -12.04
N PRO A 317 26.70 3.85 -12.75
CA PRO A 317 27.55 2.68 -12.58
C PRO A 317 28.38 2.69 -11.28
N ASN A 318 28.81 3.88 -10.81
CA ASN A 318 29.71 4.04 -9.66
C ASN A 318 28.96 4.28 -8.34
N TRP A 319 27.67 3.97 -8.28
CA TRP A 319 26.86 4.19 -7.10
C TRP A 319 27.31 3.31 -5.93
N LEU A 320 27.42 3.95 -4.76
CA LEU A 320 27.56 3.30 -3.47
C LEU A 320 26.35 3.67 -2.61
N CYS A 321 25.85 2.71 -1.82
CA CYS A 321 24.77 3.00 -0.89
C CYS A 321 25.25 3.97 0.21
N PRO A 322 24.57 5.11 0.43
CA PRO A 322 25.01 6.11 1.42
C PRO A 322 24.86 5.64 2.89
N CYS A 323 24.16 4.52 3.11
CA CYS A 323 24.01 3.90 4.43
C CYS A 323 25.07 2.82 4.66
N CYS A 324 25.16 1.82 3.78
CA CYS A 324 26.04 0.65 4.00
C CYS A 324 27.33 0.63 3.17
N GLY A 325 27.57 1.62 2.31
CA GLY A 325 28.76 1.69 1.45
C GLY A 325 28.80 0.69 0.29
N ARG A 326 27.90 -0.29 0.23
CA ARG A 326 27.91 -1.34 -0.81
C ARG A 326 27.58 -0.79 -2.20
N SER A 327 28.32 -1.27 -3.19
CA SER A 327 28.11 -1.04 -4.63
C SER A 327 26.93 -1.85 -5.20
N LYS A 328 26.56 -1.57 -6.46
CA LYS A 328 25.54 -2.35 -7.19
C LYS A 328 25.83 -3.85 -7.21
N ARG A 329 27.08 -4.25 -7.42
CA ARG A 329 27.46 -5.68 -7.41
C ARG A 329 27.29 -6.28 -6.02
N GLU A 330 27.72 -5.58 -4.99
CA GLU A 330 27.73 -6.08 -3.61
C GLU A 330 26.33 -6.19 -2.98
N ILE A 331 25.33 -5.51 -3.54
CA ILE A 331 23.92 -5.66 -3.11
C ILE A 331 23.20 -6.80 -3.84
N CYS A 332 23.79 -7.39 -4.89
CA CYS A 332 23.24 -8.55 -5.56
C CYS A 332 23.36 -9.79 -4.67
N ARG A 333 22.25 -10.48 -4.43
CA ARG A 333 22.22 -11.74 -3.67
C ARG A 333 21.23 -12.73 -4.23
N ARG A 334 21.43 -14.02 -3.96
CA ARG A 334 20.46 -15.06 -4.31
C ARG A 334 19.33 -15.13 -3.29
N SER A 335 18.11 -15.22 -3.78
CA SER A 335 16.93 -15.55 -2.98
C SER A 335 16.92 -17.04 -2.59
N ASN A 336 16.05 -17.42 -1.65
CA ASN A 336 15.84 -18.83 -1.30
C ASN A 336 15.32 -19.68 -2.48
N ARG A 337 14.87 -19.06 -3.57
CA ARG A 337 14.46 -19.72 -4.82
C ARG A 337 15.60 -19.81 -5.85
N GLY A 338 16.82 -19.43 -5.48
CA GLY A 338 17.99 -19.44 -6.37
C GLY A 338 18.09 -18.27 -7.35
N LEU A 339 17.08 -17.41 -7.43
CA LEU A 339 17.08 -16.23 -8.31
C LEU A 339 17.91 -15.09 -7.73
N TRP A 340 18.66 -14.39 -8.58
CA TRP A 340 19.36 -13.16 -8.22
C TRP A 340 18.38 -12.02 -7.96
N THR A 341 18.62 -11.27 -6.88
CA THR A 341 17.85 -10.10 -6.52
C THR A 341 18.78 -8.95 -6.16
N ALA A 342 18.41 -7.76 -6.62
CA ALA A 342 19.01 -6.49 -6.24
C ALA A 342 17.95 -5.41 -6.50
N ARG A 343 17.89 -4.37 -5.67
CA ARG A 343 16.99 -3.23 -5.92
C ARG A 343 17.52 -1.99 -5.21
N ILE A 344 17.39 -0.85 -5.88
CA ILE A 344 17.69 0.47 -5.31
C ILE A 344 16.37 1.19 -5.09
N HIS A 345 16.20 1.74 -3.89
CA HIS A 345 15.00 2.46 -3.47
C HIS A 345 15.31 3.93 -3.31
N ARG A 346 14.31 4.76 -3.55
CA ARG A 346 14.38 6.19 -3.29
C ARG A 346 13.74 6.46 -1.94
N VAL A 347 14.46 7.14 -1.06
CA VAL A 347 13.97 7.63 0.24
C VAL A 347 14.15 9.14 0.32
N LEU A 348 13.40 9.77 1.22
CA LEU A 348 13.59 11.19 1.54
C LEU A 348 14.58 11.30 2.69
N ASP A 349 15.47 12.28 2.58
CA ASP A 349 16.44 12.64 3.60
C ASP A 349 16.19 14.12 3.92
N TYR A 350 15.65 14.37 5.10
CA TYR A 350 15.26 15.71 5.53
C TYR A 350 16.46 16.44 6.12
N LEU A 351 16.65 17.69 5.72
CA LEU A 351 17.81 18.48 6.09
C LEU A 351 17.37 19.67 6.96
N PRO A 352 18.10 19.96 8.05
CA PRO A 352 17.83 21.13 8.87
C PRO A 352 17.94 22.41 8.05
N GLU A 353 17.17 23.42 8.42
CA GLU A 353 17.28 24.78 7.89
C GLU A 353 18.58 25.40 8.42
N ASP A 354 19.44 25.83 7.51
CA ASP A 354 20.72 26.50 7.80
C ASP A 354 20.69 28.00 7.48
N ASN A 355 19.64 28.49 6.80
CA ASN A 355 19.50 29.91 6.50
C ASN A 355 18.96 30.69 7.71
N GLU A 356 19.78 31.61 8.25
CA GLU A 356 19.45 32.39 9.44
C GLU A 356 18.17 33.23 9.29
N GLU A 357 17.93 33.84 8.12
CA GLU A 357 16.74 34.65 7.88
C GLU A 357 15.46 33.80 7.86
N SER A 358 15.51 32.63 7.22
CA SER A 358 14.42 31.66 7.24
C SER A 358 14.17 31.11 8.64
N LEU A 359 15.22 30.82 9.41
CA LEU A 359 15.11 30.41 10.80
C LEU A 359 14.42 31.50 11.64
N VAL A 360 14.84 32.76 11.53
CA VAL A 360 14.24 33.88 12.28
C VAL A 360 12.75 34.01 11.95
N ARG A 361 12.39 33.95 10.66
CA ARG A 361 10.98 34.06 10.22
C ARG A 361 10.11 32.88 10.68
N ARG A 362 10.68 31.68 10.74
CA ARG A 362 9.91 30.45 11.02
C ARG A 362 9.91 30.07 12.51
N ARG A 363 10.84 30.58 13.31
CA ARG A 363 10.94 30.27 14.75
C ARG A 363 9.70 30.64 15.55
N SER A 364 8.98 31.71 15.18
CA SER A 364 7.74 32.09 15.87
C SER A 364 6.60 31.10 15.62
N ASP A 365 6.65 30.36 14.52
CA ASP A 365 5.55 29.55 14.00
C ASP A 365 5.85 28.05 14.06
N ALA A 366 7.09 27.67 14.36
CA ALA A 366 7.51 26.28 14.48
C ALA A 366 7.13 25.72 15.86
N THR A 367 6.50 24.55 15.87
CA THR A 367 6.15 23.84 17.12
C THR A 367 7.21 22.79 17.50
N SER A 368 8.01 22.37 16.53
CA SER A 368 9.10 21.42 16.64
C SER A 368 10.40 22.01 17.21
N GLN A 369 11.23 21.14 17.77
CA GLN A 369 12.51 21.52 18.40
C GLN A 369 13.54 22.07 17.42
N PHE A 370 13.47 21.68 16.15
CA PHE A 370 14.31 22.20 15.09
C PHE A 370 13.54 22.30 13.78
N ILE A 371 14.00 23.20 12.92
CA ILE A 371 13.29 23.54 11.68
C ILE A 371 13.95 22.81 10.53
N ILE A 372 13.16 22.06 9.77
CA ILE A 372 13.59 21.46 8.50
C ILE A 372 13.43 22.50 7.41
N GLY A 373 14.49 22.73 6.64
CA GLY A 373 14.53 23.69 5.53
C GLY A 373 14.23 23.04 4.19
N SER A 374 14.70 21.81 3.99
CA SER A 374 14.56 21.10 2.73
C SER A 374 14.60 19.59 2.91
N TYR A 375 14.42 18.86 1.80
CA TYR A 375 14.71 17.44 1.74
C TYR A 375 15.41 17.13 0.42
N ARG A 376 16.22 16.07 0.42
CA ARG A 376 16.79 15.48 -0.79
C ARG A 376 16.29 14.05 -0.98
N ARG A 377 16.38 13.57 -2.22
CA ARG A 377 16.06 12.18 -2.56
C ARG A 377 17.35 11.38 -2.54
N ALA A 378 17.49 10.49 -1.57
CA ALA A 378 18.61 9.56 -1.51
C ALA A 378 18.24 8.23 -2.16
N LEU A 379 19.22 7.60 -2.81
CA LEU A 379 19.10 6.25 -3.36
C LEU A 379 19.80 5.28 -2.43
N ILE A 380 19.08 4.34 -1.84
CA ILE A 380 19.60 3.34 -0.89
C ILE A 380 19.35 1.92 -1.38
N CYS A 381 20.15 0.95 -0.91
CA CYS A 381 19.95 -0.44 -1.28
C CYS A 381 18.69 -1.03 -0.62
N HIS A 382 18.17 -2.10 -1.21
CA HIS A 382 17.01 -2.81 -0.69
C HIS A 382 17.17 -3.31 0.75
N ASP A 383 18.36 -3.77 1.12
CA ASP A 383 18.56 -4.29 2.47
C ASP A 383 18.56 -3.16 3.51
N CYS A 384 19.14 -1.99 3.23
CA CYS A 384 19.03 -0.82 4.13
C CYS A 384 17.58 -0.36 4.26
N ARG A 385 16.85 -0.26 3.13
CA ARG A 385 15.41 0.06 3.15
C ARG A 385 14.60 -0.95 3.96
N ASN A 386 14.99 -2.23 3.94
CA ASN A 386 14.30 -3.28 4.66
C ASN A 386 14.43 -3.16 6.18
N ILE A 387 15.40 -2.41 6.70
CA ILE A 387 15.54 -2.17 8.14
C ILE A 387 14.33 -1.41 8.65
N THR A 388 14.04 -0.24 8.06
CA THR A 388 12.84 0.53 8.36
C THR A 388 11.58 -0.31 8.14
N ALA A 389 11.47 -1.02 7.01
CA ALA A 389 10.29 -1.85 6.73
C ALA A 389 10.08 -3.02 7.69
N GLU A 390 11.16 -3.54 8.29
CA GLU A 390 11.11 -4.60 9.30
C GLU A 390 10.82 -4.00 10.69
N LEU A 391 11.35 -2.82 11.01
CA LEU A 391 11.05 -2.08 12.23
C LEU A 391 9.54 -1.76 12.31
N LEU A 392 8.97 -1.17 11.26
CA LEU A 392 7.54 -0.89 11.16
C LEU A 392 6.67 -2.15 11.27
N ARG A 393 7.20 -3.29 10.81
CA ARG A 393 6.50 -4.57 10.89
C ARG A 393 6.50 -5.14 12.31
N ARG A 394 7.57 -4.90 13.08
CA ARG A 394 7.78 -5.43 14.44
C ARG A 394 7.17 -4.55 15.52
N THR A 395 7.10 -3.25 15.28
CA THR A 395 6.67 -2.28 16.29
C THR A 395 5.67 -1.32 15.67
N ALA A 396 4.42 -1.38 16.15
CA ALA A 396 3.38 -0.44 15.75
C ALA A 396 3.68 0.97 16.27
N GLY A 397 3.23 2.00 15.55
CA GLY A 397 3.36 3.40 15.94
C GLY A 397 4.59 4.13 15.36
N PHE A 398 5.51 3.41 14.70
CA PHE A 398 6.57 4.04 13.92
C PHE A 398 6.09 4.37 12.50
N GLU A 399 6.73 5.37 11.88
CA GLU A 399 6.54 5.79 10.49
C GLU A 399 7.78 5.54 9.61
N GLU A 400 7.64 5.65 8.29
CA GLU A 400 8.75 5.44 7.33
C GLU A 400 9.96 6.35 7.59
N GLN A 401 9.75 7.51 8.22
CA GLN A 401 10.80 8.48 8.54
C GLN A 401 11.33 8.39 9.97
N SER A 402 10.99 7.32 10.71
CA SER A 402 11.45 7.16 12.10
C SER A 402 12.97 6.93 12.20
N LEU A 403 13.64 6.56 11.10
CA LEU A 403 15.09 6.38 11.05
C LEU A 403 15.67 7.26 9.95
N THR A 404 16.73 8.01 10.28
CA THR A 404 17.52 8.80 9.35
C THR A 404 18.50 7.92 8.56
N LEU A 405 19.13 8.49 7.53
CA LEU A 405 20.21 7.79 6.81
C LEU A 405 21.43 7.50 7.71
N ASP A 406 21.65 8.34 8.71
CA ASP A 406 22.76 8.20 9.65
C ASP A 406 22.46 7.09 10.67
N ASP A 407 21.22 7.00 11.16
CA ASP A 407 20.76 5.86 11.98
C ASP A 407 20.92 4.55 11.21
N LEU A 408 20.52 4.54 9.92
CA LEU A 408 20.69 3.37 9.07
C LEU A 408 22.16 3.02 8.86
N ARG A 409 23.07 4.01 8.82
CA ARG A 409 24.52 3.78 8.71
C ARG A 409 25.06 3.15 9.99
N GLU A 410 24.63 3.64 11.15
CA GLU A 410 24.99 3.08 12.45
C GLU A 410 24.47 1.64 12.63
N LEU A 411 23.24 1.35 12.20
CA LEU A 411 22.63 0.03 12.33
C LEU A 411 23.25 -1.04 11.41
N VAL A 412 24.02 -0.63 10.39
CA VAL A 412 24.61 -1.55 9.39
C VAL A 412 26.13 -1.51 9.38
N GLU A 413 26.75 -1.02 10.45
CA GLU A 413 28.19 -1.07 10.61
C GLU A 413 28.70 -2.52 10.41
N GLY A 414 29.69 -2.71 9.54
CA GLY A 414 30.19 -4.04 9.17
C GLY A 414 29.36 -4.79 8.13
N ALA A 415 28.51 -4.10 7.35
CA ALA A 415 27.72 -4.70 6.28
C ALA A 415 28.55 -5.61 5.34
N THR A 416 28.14 -6.88 5.24
CA THR A 416 28.83 -7.87 4.42
C THR A 416 28.24 -7.94 2.99
N PRO A 417 29.07 -7.92 1.93
CA PRO A 417 28.60 -8.10 0.56
C PRO A 417 27.73 -9.34 0.35
N HIS A 418 26.78 -9.26 -0.58
CA HIS A 418 25.91 -10.36 -1.03
C HIS A 418 25.05 -11.00 0.06
N SER A 419 24.88 -10.31 1.20
CA SER A 419 24.12 -10.77 2.34
C SER A 419 23.16 -9.70 2.84
N ALA A 420 22.12 -10.12 3.58
CA ALA A 420 21.23 -9.19 4.27
C ALA A 420 21.91 -8.64 5.52
N HIS A 421 21.58 -7.40 5.90
CA HIS A 421 22.09 -6.81 7.13
C HIS A 421 21.64 -7.60 8.36
N GLN A 422 22.56 -7.75 9.32
CA GLN A 422 22.25 -8.22 10.65
C GLN A 422 22.01 -6.97 11.50
N VAL A 423 20.79 -6.80 12.01
CA VAL A 423 20.39 -5.58 12.69
C VAL A 423 19.84 -5.93 14.06
N ASP A 424 20.30 -5.19 15.06
CA ASP A 424 19.68 -5.14 16.37
C ASP A 424 18.44 -4.23 16.29
N PHE A 425 17.26 -4.86 16.33
CA PHE A 425 15.99 -4.15 16.24
C PHE A 425 15.56 -3.49 17.55
N GLU A 426 16.17 -3.84 18.69
CA GLU A 426 15.96 -3.12 19.94
C GLU A 426 16.68 -1.77 19.87
N LYS A 427 17.93 -1.78 19.40
CA LYS A 427 18.68 -0.55 19.10
C LYS A 427 17.95 0.31 18.06
N ALA A 428 17.47 -0.28 16.97
CA ALA A 428 16.71 0.44 15.95
C ALA A 428 15.43 1.10 16.50
N ALA A 429 14.71 0.40 17.38
CA ALA A 429 13.53 0.97 18.04
C ALA A 429 13.90 2.13 18.98
N ALA A 430 15.01 2.03 19.71
CA ALA A 430 15.49 3.11 20.57
C ALA A 430 15.86 4.37 19.76
N LEU A 431 16.56 4.22 18.64
CA LEU A 431 16.86 5.33 17.71
C LEU A 431 15.57 5.96 17.16
N ALA A 432 14.60 5.13 16.76
CA ALA A 432 13.31 5.62 16.27
C ALA A 432 12.52 6.43 17.32
N ILE A 433 12.58 6.01 18.59
CA ILE A 433 11.98 6.77 19.70
C ILE A 433 12.72 8.09 19.92
N ALA A 434 14.06 8.08 19.86
CA ALA A 434 14.87 9.29 20.00
C ALA A 434 14.60 10.31 18.87
N ASN A 435 14.17 9.84 17.70
CA ASN A 435 13.76 10.67 16.56
C ASN A 435 12.33 11.22 16.64
N ALA A 436 11.61 11.10 17.76
CA ALA A 436 10.28 11.72 17.88
C ALA A 436 10.27 13.23 17.55
N PRO A 437 11.24 14.07 17.99
CA PRO A 437 11.30 15.47 17.61
C PRO A 437 11.54 15.70 16.10
N LEU A 438 12.20 14.76 15.42
CA LEU A 438 12.37 14.80 13.97
C LEU A 438 11.03 14.60 13.26
N LEU A 439 10.21 13.66 13.73
CA LEU A 439 8.89 13.44 13.15
C LEU A 439 8.01 14.68 13.29
N GLU A 440 8.01 15.32 14.46
CA GLU A 440 7.34 16.61 14.68
C GLU A 440 7.84 17.68 13.70
N ALA A 441 9.16 17.78 13.51
CA ALA A 441 9.76 18.72 12.57
C ALA A 441 9.38 18.44 11.10
N ILE A 442 9.26 17.16 10.73
CA ILE A 442 8.80 16.74 9.40
C ILE A 442 7.33 17.14 9.21
N GLU A 443 6.50 16.98 10.24
CA GLU A 443 5.11 17.42 10.18
C GLU A 443 5.02 18.94 9.99
N ASP A 444 5.71 19.72 10.82
CA ASP A 444 5.79 21.17 10.68
C ASP A 444 6.26 21.60 9.27
N PHE A 445 7.29 20.94 8.73
CA PHE A 445 7.82 21.22 7.41
C PHE A 445 6.81 20.94 6.29
N GLU A 446 6.15 19.80 6.33
CA GLU A 446 5.16 19.41 5.32
C GLU A 446 3.91 20.31 5.40
N ASP A 447 3.55 20.83 6.57
CA ASP A 447 2.47 21.82 6.74
C ASP A 447 2.88 23.19 6.22
N HIS A 448 4.11 23.64 6.53
CA HIS A 448 4.67 24.85 5.97
C HIS A 448 4.75 24.77 4.43
N ARG A 449 5.20 23.63 3.88
CA ARG A 449 5.28 23.41 2.44
C ARG A 449 3.90 23.47 1.78
N SER A 450 2.89 22.87 2.40
CA SER A 450 1.52 22.88 1.89
C SER A 450 0.98 24.32 1.84
N ARG A 451 1.14 25.08 2.93
CA ARG A 451 0.83 26.52 2.99
C ARG A 451 1.52 27.34 1.90
N ALA A 452 2.81 27.11 1.70
CA ALA A 452 3.57 27.83 0.68
C ALA A 452 3.08 27.51 -0.75
N ILE A 453 2.68 26.26 -1.02
CA ILE A 453 2.11 25.86 -2.32
C ILE A 453 0.75 26.52 -2.56
N GLU A 454 -0.11 26.57 -1.53
CA GLU A 454 -1.42 27.22 -1.59
C GLU A 454 -1.27 28.73 -1.85
N ALA A 455 -0.44 29.42 -1.07
CA ALA A 455 -0.17 30.84 -1.27
C ALA A 455 0.40 31.13 -2.67
N LEU A 456 1.31 30.27 -3.18
CA LEU A 456 1.82 30.41 -4.54
C LEU A 456 0.72 30.21 -5.60
N ALA A 457 -0.22 29.31 -5.37
CA ALA A 457 -1.36 29.10 -6.26
C ALA A 457 -2.29 30.32 -6.29
N GLU A 458 -2.56 30.92 -5.13
CA GLU A 458 -3.34 32.16 -5.00
C GLU A 458 -2.66 33.33 -5.70
N VAL A 459 -1.36 33.54 -5.47
CA VAL A 459 -0.59 34.59 -6.14
C VAL A 459 -0.65 34.41 -7.66
N LYS A 460 -0.48 33.17 -8.17
CA LYS A 460 -0.60 32.89 -9.61
C LYS A 460 -2.00 33.17 -10.15
N ALA A 461 -3.05 32.85 -9.39
CA ALA A 461 -4.42 33.14 -9.77
C ALA A 461 -4.67 34.65 -9.84
N THR A 462 -4.21 35.40 -8.84
CA THR A 462 -4.34 36.87 -8.77
C THR A 462 -3.52 37.55 -9.88
N MET A 463 -2.27 37.12 -10.13
CA MET A 463 -1.46 37.62 -11.24
C MET A 463 -2.15 37.42 -12.58
N LYS A 464 -2.74 36.24 -12.79
CA LYS A 464 -3.51 35.93 -14.00
C LYS A 464 -4.76 36.82 -14.13
N LEU A 465 -5.46 37.11 -13.04
CA LEU A 465 -6.61 38.02 -13.01
C LEU A 465 -6.21 39.48 -13.29
N MET A 466 -5.03 39.90 -12.83
CA MET A 466 -4.51 41.26 -13.03
C MET A 466 -3.75 41.44 -14.36
N GLY A 467 -3.68 40.39 -15.20
CA GLY A 467 -2.97 40.45 -16.48
C GLY A 467 -1.44 40.61 -16.33
N TRP A 468 -0.90 40.26 -15.17
CA TRP A 468 0.54 40.24 -14.93
C TRP A 468 1.12 38.90 -15.41
N PRO A 469 2.29 38.90 -16.08
CA PRO A 469 2.87 37.69 -16.65
C PRO A 469 3.20 36.62 -15.61
#